data_AF-A0A2E7UMQ8-F1
#
_entry.id   AF-A0A2E7UMQ8-F1
#
_cell.length_a   1.000
_cell.length_b   1.000
_cell.length_c   1.000
_cell.angle_alpha   90.00
_cell.angle_beta   90.00
_cell.angle_gamma   90.00
#
_symmetry.space_group_name_H-M   'P 1'
#
loop_
_entity.id
_entity.type
_entity.pdbx_description
1 polymer ?
#
loop_
_entity_poly.entity_id
_entity_poly.type
_entity_poly.pdbx_seq_one_letter_code
_entity_poly.pdbx_strand_id
1 'polypeptide(L)'
;MELDPNATSDLTAFFTKRFPAPEDRQALARAAHIAFREPELSDPDIAWGGLVTRAREQSALPRLARCAARKRPDDENLQGVAAVLSGRAWPPQRQSTSSSTWKQLGTLGVLVGVASVAWAASGPDKASIATTGSSVESASIAIEEPAALSTTSPQTVLPSDAGTPSVEPASTAPTAAASSAAEQGSDRPSGAALESTPASTALPSDPTPDPVGSDLAGAGSAERIAPATAPEEQVFIGCSGEPGELVGYWYAGRESPGSKGDLIKVPRDLNVRADYPDRHNNYDRRAKINCTLGVGQNLVLTADPIRVPGDAYWVPLHATRRR
;
A
#
# COMPACT_ATOMS: atom_id res chain seq x y z
N MET A 1 -17.64 2.98 -3.91
CA MET A 1 -16.63 3.66 -3.06
C MET A 1 -15.31 2.98 -3.33
N GLU A 2 -14.43 3.63 -4.09
CA GLU A 2 -13.08 3.13 -4.30
C GLU A 2 -12.22 3.55 -3.09
N LEU A 3 -11.61 2.57 -2.44
CA LEU A 3 -10.66 2.82 -1.36
C LEU A 3 -9.26 2.80 -1.96
N ASP A 4 -8.45 3.81 -1.62
CA ASP A 4 -7.01 3.81 -1.88
C ASP A 4 -6.39 2.49 -1.35
N PRO A 5 -5.48 1.85 -2.11
CA PRO A 5 -4.64 0.76 -1.62
C PRO A 5 -4.11 0.95 -0.19
N ASN A 6 -3.69 2.17 0.19
CA ASN A 6 -3.21 2.44 1.55
C ASN A 6 -4.34 2.29 2.59
N ALA A 7 -5.52 2.87 2.31
CA ALA A 7 -6.69 2.74 3.17
C ALA A 7 -7.13 1.27 3.34
N THR A 8 -6.93 0.44 2.32
CA THR A 8 -7.22 -1.01 2.40
C THR A 8 -6.25 -1.74 3.35
N SER A 9 -4.97 -1.40 3.30
CA SER A 9 -3.96 -1.92 4.24
C SER A 9 -4.27 -1.51 5.68
N ASP A 10 -4.63 -0.25 5.90
CA ASP A 10 -4.95 0.26 7.23
C ASP A 10 -6.21 -0.39 7.80
N LEU A 11 -7.25 -0.57 6.98
CA LEU A 11 -8.45 -1.31 7.36
C LEU A 11 -8.11 -2.76 7.75
N THR A 12 -7.22 -3.39 6.99
CA THR A 12 -6.78 -4.78 7.25
C THR A 12 -6.11 -4.88 8.61
N ALA A 13 -5.09 -4.05 8.87
CA ALA A 13 -4.40 -4.01 10.16
C ALA A 13 -5.36 -3.67 11.32
N PHE A 14 -6.30 -2.76 11.08
CA PHE A 14 -7.33 -2.38 12.04
C PHE A 14 -8.21 -3.56 12.46
N PHE A 15 -8.64 -4.39 11.50
CA PHE A 15 -9.43 -5.60 11.78
C PHE A 15 -8.59 -6.73 12.37
N THR A 16 -7.35 -6.96 11.89
CA THR A 16 -6.44 -7.96 12.47
C THR A 16 -6.22 -7.73 13.95
N LYS A 17 -5.95 -6.48 14.35
CA LYS A 17 -5.71 -6.13 15.75
C LYS A 17 -6.91 -6.41 16.66
N ARG A 18 -8.13 -6.28 16.14
CA ARG A 18 -9.38 -6.42 16.93
C ARG A 18 -9.92 -7.84 16.91
N PHE A 19 -9.72 -8.57 15.81
CA PHE A 19 -10.26 -9.90 15.60
C PHE A 19 -9.16 -10.83 15.07
N PRO A 20 -8.17 -11.17 15.89
CA PRO A 20 -7.03 -11.99 15.45
C PRO A 20 -7.44 -13.46 15.22
N ALA A 21 -8.46 -13.93 15.92
CA ALA A 21 -8.90 -15.32 15.87
C ALA A 21 -9.59 -15.65 14.51
N PRO A 22 -9.29 -16.81 13.90
CA PRO A 22 -9.91 -17.22 12.64
C PRO A 22 -11.43 -17.41 12.76
N GLU A 23 -11.89 -17.89 13.92
CA GLU A 23 -13.32 -18.06 14.22
C GLU A 23 -14.10 -16.73 14.14
N ASP A 24 -13.49 -15.64 14.61
CA ASP A 24 -14.08 -14.32 14.53
C ASP A 24 -14.20 -13.83 13.08
N ARG A 25 -13.15 -14.05 12.28
CA ARG A 25 -13.16 -13.74 10.84
C ARG A 25 -14.28 -14.47 10.11
N GLN A 26 -14.37 -15.79 10.30
CA GLN A 26 -15.38 -16.61 9.65
C GLN A 26 -16.80 -16.26 10.11
N ALA A 27 -16.98 -15.96 11.40
CA ALA A 27 -18.26 -15.49 11.93
C ALA A 27 -18.67 -14.15 11.29
N LEU A 28 -17.73 -13.21 11.15
CA LEU A 28 -17.99 -11.90 10.53
C LEU A 28 -18.26 -12.02 9.02
N ALA A 29 -17.50 -12.84 8.31
CA ALA A 29 -17.71 -13.11 6.88
C ALA A 29 -19.11 -13.71 6.63
N ARG A 30 -19.52 -14.71 7.44
CA ARG A 30 -20.86 -15.29 7.38
C ARG A 30 -21.94 -14.26 7.69
N ALA A 31 -21.81 -13.50 8.77
CA ALA A 31 -22.78 -12.48 9.17
C ALA A 31 -22.92 -11.34 8.15
N ALA A 32 -21.86 -11.04 7.40
CA ALA A 32 -21.87 -10.04 6.34
C ALA A 32 -22.30 -10.60 4.97
N HIS A 33 -22.59 -11.91 4.87
CA HIS A 33 -22.87 -12.63 3.63
C HIS A 33 -21.77 -12.49 2.58
N ILE A 34 -20.50 -12.61 3.01
CA ILE A 34 -19.34 -12.57 2.12
C ILE A 34 -18.89 -14.00 1.86
N ALA A 35 -18.88 -14.40 0.58
CA ALA A 35 -18.28 -15.65 0.16
C ALA A 35 -16.75 -15.56 0.29
N PHE A 36 -16.23 -15.98 1.45
CA PHE A 36 -14.81 -16.01 1.78
C PHE A 36 -14.44 -17.41 2.28
N ARG A 37 -13.45 -18.03 1.64
CA ARG A 37 -12.85 -19.28 2.08
C ARG A 37 -11.46 -18.97 2.63
N GLU A 38 -11.31 -19.17 3.93
CA GLU A 38 -10.04 -18.94 4.60
C GLU A 38 -9.00 -20.01 4.20
N PRO A 39 -7.77 -19.64 3.82
CA PRO A 39 -6.72 -20.62 3.58
C PRO A 39 -6.15 -21.16 4.91
N GLU A 40 -5.92 -22.47 4.98
CA GLU A 40 -5.65 -23.21 6.24
C GLU A 40 -4.43 -22.74 7.06
N LEU A 41 -3.44 -22.10 6.42
CA LEU A 41 -2.17 -21.67 7.04
C LEU A 41 -1.89 -20.18 6.81
N SER A 42 -2.92 -19.34 6.86
CA SER A 42 -2.78 -17.92 6.56
C SER A 42 -2.39 -17.11 7.79
N ASP A 43 -1.37 -16.27 7.63
CA ASP A 43 -1.13 -15.13 8.50
C ASP A 43 -2.44 -14.32 8.65
N PRO A 44 -2.83 -13.91 9.87
CA PRO A 44 -4.04 -13.13 10.09
C PRO A 44 -4.14 -11.87 9.23
N ASP A 45 -3.03 -11.21 8.90
CA ASP A 45 -3.01 -10.04 8.02
C ASP A 45 -3.36 -10.41 6.57
N ILE A 46 -2.84 -11.53 6.07
CA ILE A 46 -3.16 -12.03 4.73
C ILE A 46 -4.63 -12.44 4.65
N ALA A 47 -5.13 -13.14 5.68
CA ALA A 47 -6.52 -13.57 5.75
C ALA A 47 -7.49 -12.38 5.78
N TRP A 48 -7.20 -11.36 6.61
CA TRP A 48 -8.00 -10.13 6.64
C TRP A 48 -7.89 -9.33 5.34
N GLY A 49 -6.70 -9.25 4.74
CA GLY A 49 -6.51 -8.57 3.46
C GLY A 49 -7.35 -9.18 2.34
N GLY A 50 -7.41 -10.51 2.27
CA GLY A 50 -8.29 -11.24 1.35
C GLY A 50 -9.76 -10.99 1.62
N LEU A 51 -10.19 -11.05 2.89
CA LEU A 51 -11.58 -10.82 3.28
C LEU A 51 -12.05 -9.39 2.98
N VAL A 52 -11.24 -8.37 3.31
CA VAL A 52 -11.53 -6.96 3.02
C VAL A 52 -11.63 -6.71 1.52
N THR A 53 -10.68 -7.26 0.74
CA THR A 53 -10.69 -7.15 -0.73
C THR A 53 -11.97 -7.77 -1.30
N ARG A 54 -12.35 -8.97 -0.83
CA ARG A 54 -13.56 -9.65 -1.28
C ARG A 54 -14.84 -8.93 -0.86
N ALA A 55 -14.86 -8.37 0.34
CA ALA A 55 -15.95 -7.54 0.82
C ALA A 55 -16.15 -6.29 -0.04
N ARG A 56 -15.05 -5.68 -0.51
CA ARG A 56 -15.08 -4.52 -1.42
C ARG A 56 -15.67 -4.89 -2.77
N GLU A 57 -15.17 -5.98 -3.39
CA GLU A 57 -15.67 -6.49 -4.67
C GLU A 57 -17.19 -6.78 -4.64
N GLN A 58 -17.69 -7.26 -3.51
CA GLN A 58 -19.11 -7.58 -3.32
C GLN A 58 -19.94 -6.40 -2.77
N SER A 59 -19.37 -5.19 -2.68
CA SER A 59 -20.01 -4.03 -2.04
C SER A 59 -20.57 -4.34 -0.63
N ALA A 60 -19.92 -5.25 0.08
CA ALA A 60 -20.29 -5.76 1.39
C ALA A 60 -19.48 -5.13 2.53
N LEU A 61 -18.49 -4.28 2.23
CA LEU A 61 -17.63 -3.63 3.23
C LEU A 61 -18.41 -2.88 4.33
N PRO A 62 -19.46 -2.08 4.04
CA PRO A 62 -20.24 -1.43 5.09
C PRO A 62 -21.06 -2.42 5.93
N ARG A 63 -21.42 -3.58 5.37
CA ARG A 63 -22.09 -4.66 6.13
C ARG A 63 -21.10 -5.33 7.07
N LEU A 64 -19.89 -5.64 6.61
CA LEU A 64 -18.81 -6.21 7.41
C LEU A 64 -18.48 -5.32 8.61
N ALA A 65 -18.27 -4.01 8.38
CA ALA A 65 -17.97 -3.06 9.45
C ALA A 65 -19.10 -2.97 10.49
N ARG A 66 -20.37 -2.95 10.05
CA ARG A 66 -21.53 -2.99 10.98
C ARG A 66 -21.61 -4.29 11.77
N CYS A 67 -21.34 -5.44 11.15
CA CYS A 67 -21.28 -6.73 11.87
C CYS A 67 -20.18 -6.71 12.94
N ALA A 68 -19.00 -6.16 12.61
CA ALA A 68 -17.90 -6.03 13.54
C ALA A 68 -18.21 -5.09 14.72
N ALA A 69 -18.81 -3.92 14.42
CA ALA A 69 -19.25 -2.96 15.44
C ALA A 69 -20.35 -3.53 16.36
N ARG A 70 -21.26 -4.37 15.85
CA ARG A 70 -22.24 -5.08 16.69
C ARG A 70 -21.60 -6.13 17.60
N LYS A 71 -20.52 -6.78 17.14
CA LYS A 71 -19.80 -7.79 17.92
C LYS A 71 -18.97 -7.19 19.05
N ARG A 72 -18.53 -5.94 18.91
CA ARG A 72 -17.80 -5.17 19.93
C ARG A 72 -18.44 -3.78 20.11
N PRO A 73 -19.58 -3.67 20.82
CA PRO A 73 -20.30 -2.41 20.96
C PRO A 73 -19.48 -1.32 21.66
N ASP A 74 -18.57 -1.70 22.56
CA ASP A 74 -17.76 -0.78 23.36
C ASP A 74 -16.56 -0.17 22.61
N ASP A 75 -16.26 -0.64 21.39
CA ASP A 75 -15.15 -0.10 20.59
C ASP A 75 -15.63 1.08 19.73
N GLU A 76 -15.45 2.29 20.25
CA GLU A 76 -15.85 3.54 19.58
C GLU A 76 -15.22 3.71 18.19
N ASN A 77 -14.00 3.19 17.98
CA ASN A 77 -13.35 3.26 16.67
C ASN A 77 -14.04 2.36 15.65
N LEU A 78 -14.49 1.17 16.06
CA LEU A 78 -15.29 0.28 15.20
C LEU A 78 -16.63 0.93 14.83
N GLN A 79 -17.28 1.60 15.78
CA GLN A 79 -18.51 2.35 15.52
C GLN A 79 -18.26 3.48 14.51
N GLY A 80 -17.15 4.22 14.66
CA GLY A 80 -16.76 5.27 13.73
C GLY A 80 -16.48 4.77 12.32
N VAL A 81 -15.69 3.70 12.18
CA VAL A 81 -15.43 3.08 10.87
C VAL A 81 -16.72 2.58 10.23
N ALA A 82 -17.60 1.93 11.01
CA ALA A 82 -18.89 1.45 10.50
C ALA A 82 -19.80 2.60 10.03
N ALA A 83 -19.81 3.73 10.74
CA ALA A 83 -20.55 4.93 10.36
C ALA A 83 -20.00 5.56 9.07
N VAL A 84 -18.68 5.80 9.00
CA VAL A 84 -18.01 6.40 7.83
C VAL A 84 -18.24 5.55 6.57
N LEU A 85 -18.05 4.22 6.66
CA LEU A 85 -18.27 3.32 5.54
C LEU A 85 -19.75 3.21 5.14
N SER A 86 -20.68 3.52 6.04
CA SER A 86 -22.11 3.60 5.76
C SER A 86 -22.57 4.99 5.27
N GLY A 87 -21.64 5.93 5.08
CA GLY A 87 -21.96 7.32 4.70
C GLY A 87 -22.65 8.12 5.80
N ARG A 88 -22.52 7.71 7.07
CA ARG A 88 -23.06 8.42 8.24
C ARG A 88 -21.97 9.26 8.89
N ALA A 89 -22.34 10.45 9.37
CA ALA A 89 -21.45 11.30 10.16
C ALA A 89 -21.13 10.63 11.51
N TRP A 90 -19.86 10.69 11.93
CA TRP A 90 -19.36 10.21 13.22
C TRP A 90 -18.39 11.25 13.82
N PRO A 91 -18.38 11.49 15.15
CA PRO A 91 -19.26 10.91 16.18
C PRO A 91 -20.73 11.27 15.98
N PRO A 92 -21.69 10.51 16.56
CA PRO A 92 -23.09 10.91 16.52
C PRO A 92 -23.13 12.26 17.20
N GLN A 93 -23.44 13.30 16.42
CA GLN A 93 -23.56 14.64 16.93
C GLN A 93 -24.63 14.53 18.02
N ARG A 94 -24.21 14.56 19.29
CA ARG A 94 -25.14 14.58 20.42
C ARG A 94 -25.95 15.82 20.14
N GLN A 95 -27.17 15.63 19.64
CA GLN A 95 -28.12 16.70 19.48
C GLN A 95 -28.29 17.22 20.90
N SER A 96 -27.57 18.29 21.21
CA SER A 96 -27.65 18.93 22.51
C SER A 96 -29.11 19.31 22.62
N THR A 97 -29.86 18.54 23.41
CA THR A 97 -31.23 18.88 23.78
C THR A 97 -31.25 20.10 24.71
N SER A 98 -30.19 20.92 24.74
CA SER A 98 -30.28 22.30 25.17
C SER A 98 -31.10 23.08 24.13
N SER A 99 -32.41 22.83 24.16
CA SER A 99 -33.39 23.74 23.62
C SER A 99 -33.13 25.13 24.19
N SER A 100 -32.72 26.06 23.32
CA SER A 100 -33.38 27.35 23.18
C SER A 100 -33.71 28.08 24.48
N THR A 101 -32.78 28.90 24.97
CA THR A 101 -33.16 30.24 25.46
C THR A 101 -32.01 31.23 25.35
N TRP A 102 -31.40 31.42 24.18
CA TRP A 102 -30.71 32.70 23.90
C TRP A 102 -31.06 33.14 22.48
N LYS A 103 -32.11 33.96 22.42
CA LYS A 103 -32.45 34.73 21.24
C LYS A 103 -31.35 35.75 21.00
N GLN A 104 -30.89 35.79 19.76
CA GLN A 104 -30.46 36.98 19.02
C GLN A 104 -29.40 37.86 19.69
N LEU A 105 -28.15 37.70 19.27
CA LEU A 105 -27.32 38.84 18.86
C LEU A 105 -26.07 38.33 18.14
N GLY A 106 -25.82 38.86 16.94
CA GLY A 106 -24.47 39.00 16.41
C GLY A 106 -23.96 37.90 15.49
N THR A 107 -24.30 38.02 14.20
CA THR A 107 -23.36 38.08 13.07
C THR A 107 -22.02 37.32 13.10
N LEU A 108 -21.81 36.59 11.99
CA LEU A 108 -20.54 36.36 11.27
C LEU A 108 -19.47 35.49 11.96
N GLY A 109 -19.20 34.34 11.35
CA GLY A 109 -17.87 33.73 11.48
C GLY A 109 -17.80 32.23 11.20
N VAL A 110 -16.99 31.89 10.20
CA VAL A 110 -16.20 30.65 10.07
C VAL A 110 -16.90 29.43 9.44
N LEU A 111 -16.85 29.40 8.11
CA LEU A 111 -16.69 28.18 7.32
C LEU A 111 -15.18 27.89 7.16
N VAL A 112 -14.84 26.61 7.01
CA VAL A 112 -13.51 25.99 6.85
C VAL A 112 -12.90 25.43 8.14
N GLY A 113 -12.94 24.10 8.25
CA GLY A 113 -12.29 23.34 9.30
C GLY A 113 -12.48 21.82 9.14
N VAL A 114 -12.30 21.26 7.94
CA VAL A 114 -12.09 19.80 7.80
C VAL A 114 -10.60 19.55 7.98
N ALA A 115 -10.15 19.58 9.23
CA ALA A 115 -8.81 19.15 9.62
C ALA A 115 -8.88 17.69 10.05
N SER A 116 -8.23 16.85 9.25
CA SER A 116 -7.34 15.75 9.67
C SER A 116 -7.61 15.19 11.08
N VAL A 117 -8.34 14.07 11.15
CA VAL A 117 -8.34 13.22 12.35
C VAL A 117 -6.98 12.52 12.40
N ALA A 118 -5.99 13.19 12.99
CA ALA A 118 -4.72 12.62 13.35
C ALA A 118 -4.95 11.56 14.44
N TRP A 119 -4.68 10.30 14.09
CA TRP A 119 -4.56 9.21 15.05
C TRP A 119 -3.35 9.45 15.94
N ALA A 120 -3.57 10.09 17.10
CA ALA A 120 -2.57 10.23 18.15
C ALA A 120 -3.08 9.55 19.42
N ALA A 121 -2.63 8.32 19.64
CA ALA A 121 -2.71 7.66 20.94
C ALA A 121 -1.43 6.86 21.14
N SER A 122 -0.47 7.39 21.90
CA SER A 122 0.24 6.72 23.01
C SER A 122 1.50 7.50 23.44
N GLY A 123 1.50 8.02 24.67
CA GLY A 123 2.70 8.39 25.42
C GLY A 123 2.66 9.77 26.09
N PRO A 124 2.58 9.87 27.43
CA PRO A 124 2.83 11.11 28.14
C PRO A 124 4.34 11.22 28.35
N ASP A 125 5.00 12.18 27.71
CA ASP A 125 6.07 12.97 28.35
C ASP A 125 6.56 14.07 27.39
N LYS A 126 6.35 15.32 27.82
CA LYS A 126 7.07 16.55 27.48
C LYS A 126 7.39 16.80 26.00
N ALA A 127 6.58 17.62 25.34
CA ALA A 127 7.07 18.51 24.29
C ALA A 127 6.32 19.86 24.33
N SER A 128 7.09 20.91 24.62
CA SER A 128 6.70 22.31 24.60
C SER A 128 6.28 22.71 23.19
N ILE A 129 5.07 23.24 23.02
CA ILE A 129 4.59 23.74 21.72
C ILE A 129 4.94 25.22 21.65
N ALA A 130 5.90 25.56 20.79
CA ALA A 130 6.13 26.93 20.37
C ALA A 130 5.00 27.34 19.41
N THR A 131 4.16 28.26 19.85
CA THR A 131 3.14 28.92 19.03
C THR A 131 3.84 29.91 18.10
N THR A 132 4.06 29.52 16.84
CA THR A 132 4.43 30.45 15.76
C THR A 132 3.19 30.74 14.94
N GLY A 133 2.65 31.96 15.11
CA GLY A 133 1.59 32.47 14.25
C GLY A 133 2.10 32.69 12.84
N SER A 134 1.40 32.12 11.85
CA SER A 134 1.60 32.46 10.45
C SER A 134 0.28 33.00 9.90
N SER A 135 0.28 34.31 9.68
CA SER A 135 -0.75 35.07 9.00
C SER A 135 -0.63 34.79 7.51
N VAL A 136 -1.68 34.24 6.88
CA VAL A 136 -1.72 34.08 5.42
C VAL A 136 -2.85 34.94 4.86
N GLU A 137 -2.41 35.90 4.05
CA GLU A 137 -3.16 36.89 3.28
C GLU A 137 -4.05 36.19 2.25
N SER A 138 -5.37 36.44 2.30
CA SER A 138 -6.34 35.88 1.36
C SER A 138 -6.49 36.81 0.15
N ALA A 139 -5.91 36.40 -0.98
CA ALA A 139 -6.22 36.97 -2.29
C ALA A 139 -7.56 36.41 -2.79
N SER A 140 -8.47 37.30 -3.17
CA SER A 140 -9.79 36.97 -3.70
C SER A 140 -9.67 36.70 -5.20
N ILE A 141 -9.98 35.47 -5.63
CA ILE A 141 -10.12 35.13 -7.06
C ILE A 141 -11.61 34.93 -7.33
N ALA A 142 -12.17 35.82 -8.14
CA ALA A 142 -13.50 35.68 -8.71
C ALA A 142 -13.48 34.56 -9.75
N ILE A 143 -14.36 33.57 -9.63
CA ILE A 143 -14.54 32.52 -10.64
C ILE A 143 -15.98 32.58 -11.15
N GLU A 144 -16.06 32.81 -12.45
CA GLU A 144 -17.21 32.85 -13.33
C GLU A 144 -18.04 31.57 -13.31
N GLU A 145 -19.35 31.75 -13.44
CA GLU A 145 -20.41 30.75 -13.58
C GLU A 145 -20.38 30.12 -14.99
N PRO A 146 -20.25 28.78 -15.14
CA PRO A 146 -20.52 28.14 -16.40
C PRO A 146 -21.96 27.60 -16.45
N ALA A 147 -22.60 27.93 -17.56
CA ALA A 147 -23.97 27.65 -17.92
C ALA A 147 -24.35 26.17 -17.93
N ALA A 148 -25.63 25.94 -17.61
CA ALA A 148 -26.33 24.67 -17.73
C ALA A 148 -26.40 24.17 -19.17
N LEU A 149 -26.07 22.89 -19.40
CA LEU A 149 -26.53 22.15 -20.57
C LEU A 149 -26.87 20.69 -20.21
N SER A 150 -28.17 20.40 -20.37
CA SER A 150 -28.79 19.20 -20.95
C SER A 150 -28.45 17.81 -20.43
N THR A 151 -29.41 17.30 -19.67
CA THR A 151 -29.87 15.91 -19.54
C THR A 151 -29.86 15.14 -20.87
N THR A 152 -29.28 13.93 -20.88
CA THR A 152 -29.64 12.86 -21.84
C THR A 152 -29.50 11.51 -21.13
N SER A 153 -30.64 10.83 -20.93
CA SER A 153 -30.74 9.49 -20.35
C SER A 153 -30.44 8.41 -21.40
N PRO A 154 -29.62 7.39 -21.10
CA PRO A 154 -29.58 6.17 -21.89
C PRO A 154 -30.64 5.17 -21.42
N GLN A 155 -31.33 4.61 -22.39
CA GLN A 155 -32.45 3.68 -22.28
C GLN A 155 -32.06 2.35 -21.63
N THR A 156 -32.97 1.85 -20.79
CA THR A 156 -33.03 0.47 -20.29
C THR A 156 -33.40 -0.47 -21.44
N VAL A 157 -32.48 -1.37 -21.79
CA VAL A 157 -32.78 -2.51 -22.67
C VAL A 157 -33.08 -3.72 -21.79
N LEU A 158 -34.35 -4.14 -21.78
CA LEU A 158 -34.78 -5.46 -21.30
C LEU A 158 -34.35 -6.54 -22.31
N PRO A 159 -33.83 -7.68 -21.83
CA PRO A 159 -34.07 -8.95 -22.49
C PRO A 159 -35.13 -9.77 -21.72
N SER A 160 -36.18 -10.13 -22.48
CA SER A 160 -37.19 -11.14 -22.14
C SER A 160 -36.63 -12.56 -22.20
N ASP A 161 -37.26 -13.41 -21.39
CA ASP A 161 -37.50 -14.85 -21.58
C ASP A 161 -36.33 -15.83 -21.74
N ALA A 162 -36.23 -16.78 -20.80
CA ALA A 162 -36.75 -18.14 -20.99
C ALA A 162 -36.01 -19.15 -20.10
N GLY A 163 -36.75 -20.09 -19.51
CA GLY A 163 -36.23 -21.44 -19.25
C GLY A 163 -35.95 -21.80 -17.79
N THR A 164 -37.02 -22.08 -17.05
CA THR A 164 -37.00 -23.04 -15.93
C THR A 164 -36.71 -24.44 -16.48
N PRO A 165 -35.84 -25.23 -15.84
CA PRO A 165 -36.27 -26.58 -15.48
C PRO A 165 -36.11 -26.87 -14.00
N SER A 166 -37.23 -27.34 -13.44
CA SER A 166 -37.38 -27.96 -12.14
C SER A 166 -36.75 -29.36 -12.20
N VAL A 167 -35.78 -29.63 -11.32
CA VAL A 167 -35.32 -30.99 -11.01
C VAL A 167 -35.16 -31.09 -9.48
N GLU A 168 -36.23 -31.55 -8.84
CA GLU A 168 -36.20 -32.40 -7.64
C GLU A 168 -36.21 -33.86 -8.15
N PRO A 169 -35.84 -34.93 -7.40
CA PRO A 169 -35.45 -35.01 -5.98
C PRO A 169 -34.23 -35.92 -5.71
N ALA A 170 -33.74 -35.95 -4.46
CA ALA A 170 -33.52 -37.21 -3.72
C ALA A 170 -32.90 -36.95 -2.34
N SER A 171 -33.70 -37.26 -1.34
CA SER A 171 -33.33 -37.42 0.07
C SER A 171 -32.52 -38.70 0.26
N THR A 172 -31.33 -38.60 0.86
CA THR A 172 -30.71 -39.69 1.62
C THR A 172 -29.91 -39.13 2.79
N ALA A 173 -30.48 -39.27 3.98
CA ALA A 173 -29.77 -39.56 5.22
C ALA A 173 -30.26 -40.96 5.68
N PRO A 174 -29.68 -41.64 6.68
CA PRO A 174 -28.55 -41.28 7.55
C PRO A 174 -27.48 -42.40 7.64
N THR A 175 -26.30 -42.13 8.22
CA THR A 175 -25.56 -43.16 8.96
C THR A 175 -24.75 -42.50 10.08
N ALA A 176 -25.06 -42.93 11.29
CA ALA A 176 -24.33 -42.67 12.51
C ALA A 176 -23.26 -43.76 12.73
N ALA A 177 -22.07 -43.36 13.16
CA ALA A 177 -21.11 -44.12 13.98
C ALA A 177 -20.04 -43.10 14.44
N ALA A 178 -20.01 -42.65 15.69
CA ALA A 178 -19.59 -43.34 16.91
C ALA A 178 -18.09 -43.69 16.95
N SER A 179 -17.43 -43.12 17.97
CA SER A 179 -16.21 -43.57 18.66
C SER A 179 -14.85 -43.46 17.94
N SER A 180 -13.93 -42.67 18.50
CA SER A 180 -13.07 -43.19 19.58
C SER A 180 -12.09 -42.14 20.11
N ALA A 181 -11.99 -42.13 21.44
CA ALA A 181 -10.95 -41.49 22.22
C ALA A 181 -9.69 -42.39 22.30
N ALA A 182 -8.51 -41.77 22.31
CA ALA A 182 -7.24 -42.22 22.88
C ALA A 182 -6.32 -40.97 22.78
N GLU A 183 -5.93 -40.26 23.84
CA GLU A 183 -5.13 -40.63 25.01
C GLU A 183 -3.88 -41.47 24.73
N GLN A 184 -2.78 -40.99 25.34
CA GLN A 184 -1.40 -41.53 25.39
C GLN A 184 -0.53 -41.18 24.17
N GLY A 185 0.67 -40.63 24.31
CA GLY A 185 1.52 -40.43 25.47
C GLY A 185 2.98 -40.45 25.01
N SER A 186 3.87 -39.93 25.87
CA SER A 186 5.29 -40.26 25.93
C SER A 186 6.30 -39.66 24.94
N ASP A 187 7.27 -39.00 25.58
CA ASP A 187 8.71 -39.17 25.42
C ASP A 187 9.51 -38.29 24.45
N ARG A 188 10.08 -37.27 25.08
CA ARG A 188 11.41 -36.67 24.89
C ARG A 188 12.51 -37.76 24.85
N PRO A 189 13.55 -37.61 23.99
CA PRO A 189 14.90 -37.23 24.43
C PRO A 189 15.47 -36.15 23.48
N SER A 190 16.02 -35.01 23.95
CA SER A 190 17.36 -34.84 24.53
C SER A 190 18.47 -35.51 23.72
N GLY A 191 19.06 -34.77 22.79
CA GLY A 191 20.26 -35.16 22.06
C GLY A 191 21.05 -33.92 21.65
N ALA A 192 22.02 -33.56 22.49
CA ALA A 192 23.08 -32.63 22.14
C ALA A 192 24.05 -33.30 21.15
N ALA A 193 24.48 -32.58 20.12
CA ALA A 193 25.71 -32.88 19.40
C ALA A 193 26.35 -31.55 18.99
N LEU A 194 27.40 -31.21 19.73
CA LEU A 194 28.39 -30.19 19.41
C LEU A 194 29.39 -30.81 18.43
N GLU A 195 29.47 -30.25 17.22
CA GLU A 195 30.53 -30.44 16.23
C GLU A 195 30.55 -29.15 15.39
N SER A 196 31.64 -28.51 14.95
CA SER A 196 33.07 -28.70 15.11
C SER A 196 33.75 -27.37 14.71
N THR A 197 34.83 -27.03 15.43
CA THR A 197 36.04 -26.20 15.15
C THR A 197 36.54 -26.30 13.68
N PRO A 198 37.50 -25.50 13.11
CA PRO A 198 38.31 -24.36 13.60
C PRO A 198 38.40 -23.11 12.68
N ALA A 199 39.06 -22.07 13.22
CA ALA A 199 39.74 -21.01 12.50
C ALA A 199 40.97 -21.52 11.71
N SER A 200 41.23 -21.01 10.49
CA SER A 200 42.60 -20.69 10.03
C SER A 200 42.68 -20.09 8.62
N THR A 201 43.55 -19.09 8.49
CA THR A 201 44.49 -18.88 7.36
C THR A 201 44.04 -18.12 6.10
N ALA A 202 44.51 -16.88 6.07
CA ALA A 202 45.30 -16.19 5.03
C ALA A 202 44.70 -15.78 3.67
N LEU A 203 44.93 -14.50 3.37
CA LEU A 203 45.02 -13.92 2.02
C LEU A 203 46.03 -14.69 1.15
N PRO A 204 45.82 -14.66 -0.18
CA PRO A 204 46.87 -14.11 -1.02
C PRO A 204 46.39 -13.11 -2.09
N SER A 205 47.38 -12.31 -2.47
CA SER A 205 47.52 -11.17 -3.37
C SER A 205 46.87 -11.24 -4.77
N ASP A 206 46.62 -10.02 -5.27
CA ASP A 206 46.56 -9.58 -6.67
C ASP A 206 47.40 -10.40 -7.66
N PRO A 207 46.91 -10.50 -8.91
CA PRO A 207 47.73 -9.93 -9.99
C PRO A 207 46.97 -9.00 -10.95
N THR A 208 47.56 -7.82 -11.13
CA THR A 208 47.41 -6.87 -12.24
C THR A 208 47.64 -7.53 -13.60
N PRO A 209 46.80 -7.28 -14.61
CA PRO A 209 47.20 -7.41 -16.01
C PRO A 209 47.56 -6.05 -16.64
N ASP A 210 48.73 -6.01 -17.26
CA ASP A 210 49.29 -4.91 -18.05
C ASP A 210 48.45 -4.54 -19.30
N PRO A 211 48.54 -3.29 -19.77
CA PRO A 211 47.85 -2.81 -20.96
C PRO A 211 48.58 -3.22 -22.24
N VAL A 212 47.94 -4.05 -23.07
CA VAL A 212 48.44 -4.34 -24.43
C VAL A 212 47.85 -3.32 -25.40
N GLY A 213 48.74 -2.47 -25.93
CA GLY A 213 48.45 -1.60 -27.06
C GLY A 213 48.23 -2.40 -28.34
N SER A 214 47.33 -1.91 -29.18
CA SER A 214 47.30 -2.19 -30.61
C SER A 214 46.69 -1.01 -31.32
N ASP A 215 47.57 -0.10 -31.72
CA ASP A 215 47.37 0.78 -32.86
C ASP A 215 47.23 -0.09 -34.12
N LEU A 216 46.16 0.09 -34.90
CA LEU A 216 46.24 -0.04 -36.35
C LEU A 216 45.12 0.76 -37.01
N ALA A 217 45.60 1.66 -37.86
CA ALA A 217 44.90 2.65 -38.65
C ALA A 217 43.76 2.07 -39.53
N GLY A 218 42.65 2.81 -39.56
CA GLY A 218 41.59 2.67 -40.55
C GLY A 218 40.97 4.04 -40.84
N ALA A 219 41.58 4.77 -41.78
CA ALA A 219 41.06 6.04 -42.27
C ALA A 219 39.80 5.81 -43.13
N GLY A 220 38.64 6.16 -42.57
CA GLY A 220 37.38 6.27 -43.29
C GLY A 220 36.70 7.56 -42.85
N SER A 221 36.48 8.47 -43.80
CA SER A 221 35.80 9.76 -43.62
C SER A 221 34.54 9.64 -42.76
N ALA A 222 34.63 10.09 -41.51
CA ALA A 222 33.46 10.34 -40.68
C ALA A 222 32.98 11.76 -40.92
N GLU A 223 31.79 11.83 -41.51
CA GLU A 223 30.87 12.94 -41.49
C GLU A 223 30.92 13.64 -40.12
N ARG A 224 31.11 14.97 -40.10
CA ARG A 224 31.05 15.77 -38.87
C ARG A 224 29.63 15.72 -38.31
N ILE A 225 29.34 14.69 -37.53
CA ILE A 225 28.21 14.65 -36.62
C ILE A 225 28.50 15.73 -35.57
N ALA A 226 27.63 16.73 -35.50
CA ALA A 226 27.67 17.77 -34.48
C ALA A 226 27.82 17.12 -33.09
N PRO A 227 28.58 17.73 -32.15
CA PRO A 227 28.74 17.18 -30.82
C PRO A 227 27.35 16.98 -30.21
N ALA A 228 27.02 15.71 -29.93
CA ALA A 228 25.82 15.34 -29.22
C ALA A 228 25.78 16.19 -27.95
N THR A 229 24.76 17.05 -27.85
CA THR A 229 24.52 17.88 -26.68
C THR A 229 24.58 16.98 -25.46
N ALA A 230 25.56 17.24 -24.59
CA ALA A 230 25.75 16.43 -23.39
C ALA A 230 24.39 16.34 -22.66
N PRO A 231 23.96 15.13 -22.26
CA PRO A 231 22.65 14.94 -21.66
C PRO A 231 22.52 15.90 -20.47
N GLU A 232 21.45 16.69 -20.50
CA GLU A 232 21.12 17.68 -19.48
C GLU A 232 21.12 16.97 -18.12
N GLU A 233 21.98 17.43 -17.22
CA GLU A 233 22.32 16.74 -15.98
C GLU A 233 21.10 16.72 -15.05
N GLN A 234 20.62 15.52 -14.68
CA GLN A 234 19.35 15.36 -13.98
C GLN A 234 19.46 15.79 -12.51
N VAL A 235 18.59 16.73 -12.11
CA VAL A 235 18.43 17.14 -10.71
C VAL A 235 17.17 16.50 -10.15
N PHE A 236 17.34 15.55 -9.23
CA PHE A 236 16.23 14.94 -8.51
C PHE A 236 15.85 15.79 -7.30
N ILE A 237 14.67 16.41 -7.34
CA ILE A 237 14.13 17.14 -6.20
C ILE A 237 13.78 16.13 -5.11
N GLY A 238 14.55 16.14 -4.01
CA GLY A 238 14.31 15.30 -2.82
C GLY A 238 15.17 14.03 -2.71
N CYS A 239 15.88 13.63 -3.77
CA CYS A 239 16.86 12.54 -3.72
C CYS A 239 18.27 13.15 -3.72
N SER A 240 18.92 13.21 -2.55
CA SER A 240 20.30 13.68 -2.39
C SER A 240 21.25 12.52 -2.13
N GLY A 241 22.45 12.61 -2.70
CA GLY A 241 23.59 11.71 -2.45
C GLY A 241 24.82 12.25 -3.17
N GLU A 242 25.99 11.72 -2.84
CA GLU A 242 27.22 11.98 -3.58
C GLU A 242 27.13 11.38 -4.99
N PRO A 243 27.80 11.95 -6.01
CA PRO A 243 27.72 11.42 -7.35
C PRO A 243 28.18 9.95 -7.43
N GLY A 244 27.31 9.08 -7.92
CA GLY A 244 27.52 7.64 -7.97
C GLY A 244 27.12 6.89 -6.69
N GLU A 245 26.73 7.58 -5.62
CA GLU A 245 26.17 6.95 -4.41
C GLU A 245 24.82 6.32 -4.71
N LEU A 246 24.60 5.10 -4.21
CA LEU A 246 23.29 4.45 -4.27
C LEU A 246 22.32 5.15 -3.31
N VAL A 247 21.32 5.83 -3.86
CA VAL A 247 20.25 6.49 -3.09
C VAL A 247 19.22 5.46 -2.60
N GLY A 248 18.95 4.44 -3.41
CA GLY A 248 18.04 3.36 -3.06
C GLY A 248 17.44 2.63 -4.26
N TYR A 249 16.32 1.96 -4.04
CA TYR A 249 15.62 1.13 -5.02
C TYR A 249 14.16 1.53 -5.13
N TRP A 250 13.61 1.57 -6.34
CA TRP A 250 12.18 1.76 -6.57
C TRP A 250 11.55 0.59 -7.32
N TYR A 251 10.26 0.38 -7.07
CA TYR A 251 9.51 -0.74 -7.65
C TYR A 251 8.89 -0.36 -9.00
N ALA A 252 9.32 -1.03 -10.07
CA ALA A 252 8.89 -0.75 -11.44
C ALA A 252 7.64 -1.53 -11.88
N GLY A 253 7.21 -2.53 -11.11
CA GLY A 253 6.10 -3.38 -11.50
C GLY A 253 6.57 -4.62 -12.24
N ARG A 254 5.71 -5.17 -13.11
CA ARG A 254 5.96 -6.42 -13.83
C ARG A 254 6.65 -6.24 -15.18
N GLU A 255 6.72 -5.00 -15.65
CA GLU A 255 7.35 -4.63 -16.91
C GLU A 255 8.70 -3.99 -16.60
N SER A 256 9.73 -4.36 -17.35
CA SER A 256 11.04 -3.72 -17.22
C SER A 256 10.93 -2.28 -17.75
N PRO A 257 11.36 -1.27 -16.98
CA PRO A 257 11.28 0.11 -17.44
C PRO A 257 12.32 0.47 -18.51
N GLY A 258 13.29 -0.41 -18.78
CA GLY A 258 14.37 -0.19 -19.75
C GLY A 258 15.63 -0.96 -19.37
N SER A 259 16.77 -0.54 -19.93
CA SER A 259 18.12 -1.02 -19.61
C SER A 259 19.00 0.13 -19.11
N LYS A 260 20.17 -0.17 -18.56
CA LYS A 260 21.16 0.84 -18.16
C LYS A 260 21.46 1.80 -19.33
N GLY A 261 21.38 3.10 -19.06
CA GLY A 261 21.60 4.18 -20.02
C GLY A 261 20.31 4.74 -20.63
N ASP A 262 19.19 4.01 -20.54
CA ASP A 262 17.92 4.47 -21.10
C ASP A 262 17.38 5.66 -20.31
N LEU A 263 16.85 6.64 -21.06
CA LEU A 263 16.12 7.78 -20.51
C LEU A 263 14.63 7.39 -20.40
N ILE A 264 14.14 7.26 -19.18
CA ILE A 264 12.74 6.94 -18.90
C ILE A 264 12.00 8.17 -18.38
N LYS A 265 10.69 8.21 -18.61
CA LYS A 265 9.80 9.19 -18.00
C LYS A 265 9.05 8.51 -16.85
N VAL A 266 9.15 9.09 -15.65
CA VAL A 266 8.53 8.56 -14.44
C VAL A 266 6.99 8.59 -14.60
N PRO A 267 6.30 7.44 -14.61
CA PRO A 267 4.87 7.39 -15.01
C PRO A 267 3.90 7.82 -13.90
N ARG A 268 4.36 7.84 -12.65
CA ARG A 268 3.61 8.15 -11.43
C ARG A 268 4.60 8.48 -10.32
N ASP A 269 4.13 8.97 -9.17
CA ASP A 269 5.05 9.14 -8.04
C ASP A 269 5.60 7.78 -7.57
N LEU A 270 6.92 7.71 -7.44
CA LEU A 270 7.64 6.48 -7.07
C LEU A 270 8.39 6.69 -5.76
N ASN A 271 8.26 5.73 -4.85
CA ASN A 271 9.02 5.72 -3.61
C ASN A 271 10.35 5.01 -3.82
N VAL A 272 11.45 5.72 -3.55
CA VAL A 272 12.80 5.17 -3.53
C VAL A 272 13.13 4.75 -2.11
N ARG A 273 13.50 3.49 -1.92
CA ARG A 273 13.69 2.87 -0.60
C ARG A 273 15.15 2.51 -0.38
N ALA A 274 15.61 2.61 0.87
CA ALA A 274 17.01 2.35 1.21
C ALA A 274 17.41 0.89 0.99
N ASP A 275 16.53 -0.04 1.35
CA ASP A 275 16.88 -1.46 1.47
C ASP A 275 16.84 -2.18 0.12
N TYR A 276 17.81 -3.06 -0.08
CA TYR A 276 17.89 -3.94 -1.25
C TYR A 276 16.69 -4.91 -1.27
N PRO A 277 16.03 -5.14 -2.41
CA PRO A 277 14.86 -6.01 -2.50
C PRO A 277 15.28 -7.49 -2.48
N ASP A 278 15.18 -8.15 -1.33
CA ASP A 278 15.49 -9.57 -1.19
C ASP A 278 14.51 -10.31 -0.27
N ARG A 279 14.87 -11.53 0.15
CA ARG A 279 14.05 -12.35 1.04
C ARG A 279 13.95 -11.81 2.48
N HIS A 280 14.96 -11.08 2.99
CA HIS A 280 14.94 -10.61 4.37
C HIS A 280 13.86 -9.54 4.59
N ASN A 281 13.57 -8.76 3.54
CA ASN A 281 12.50 -7.78 3.56
C ASN A 281 11.27 -8.20 2.74
N ASN A 282 11.12 -9.49 2.39
CA ASN A 282 10.02 -10.01 1.58
C ASN A 282 9.81 -9.25 0.25
N TYR A 283 10.87 -8.67 -0.32
CA TYR A 283 10.79 -7.79 -1.48
C TYR A 283 9.77 -6.64 -1.25
N ASP A 284 9.59 -6.23 0.00
CA ASP A 284 8.44 -5.47 0.45
C ASP A 284 8.64 -3.97 0.22
N ARG A 285 7.60 -3.39 -0.37
CA ARG A 285 7.29 -1.97 -0.44
C ARG A 285 7.07 -1.29 0.93
N ARG A 286 7.46 -1.90 2.06
CA ARG A 286 7.36 -1.30 3.40
C ARG A 286 8.71 -0.82 3.94
N ALA A 287 9.82 -1.16 3.28
CA ALA A 287 11.14 -0.63 3.63
C ALA A 287 11.14 0.91 3.69
N LYS A 288 12.00 1.51 4.52
CA LYS A 288 12.03 2.96 4.73
C LYS A 288 12.16 3.69 3.39
N ILE A 289 11.31 4.69 3.16
CA ILE A 289 11.39 5.59 2.01
C ILE A 289 12.52 6.59 2.26
N ASN A 290 13.52 6.63 1.38
CA ASN A 290 14.59 7.61 1.40
C ASN A 290 14.17 8.90 0.70
N CYS A 291 13.54 8.77 -0.48
CA CYS A 291 13.06 9.89 -1.26
C CYS A 291 11.93 9.47 -2.21
N THR A 292 11.36 10.43 -2.92
CA THR A 292 10.28 10.22 -3.89
C THR A 292 10.67 10.82 -5.24
N LEU A 293 10.44 10.06 -6.32
CA LEU A 293 10.53 10.57 -7.70
C LEU A 293 9.15 11.05 -8.13
N GLY A 294 9.09 12.27 -8.66
CA GLY A 294 7.85 12.89 -9.10
C GLY A 294 7.41 12.42 -10.49
N VAL A 295 6.10 12.32 -10.71
CA VAL A 295 5.52 12.05 -12.03
C VAL A 295 6.06 13.00 -13.11
N GLY A 296 6.33 12.44 -14.29
CA GLY A 296 6.79 13.17 -15.47
C GLY A 296 8.28 13.55 -15.47
N GLN A 297 9.01 13.31 -14.37
CA GLN A 297 10.46 13.49 -14.32
C GLN A 297 11.16 12.56 -15.30
N ASN A 298 12.20 13.06 -15.95
CA ASN A 298 13.07 12.24 -16.78
C ASN A 298 14.19 11.66 -15.91
N LEU A 299 14.42 10.35 -16.01
CA LEU A 299 15.41 9.60 -15.24
C LEU A 299 16.26 8.76 -16.21
N VAL A 300 17.58 8.89 -16.16
CA VAL A 300 18.51 7.97 -16.82
C VAL A 300 18.73 6.78 -15.89
N LEU A 301 18.50 5.58 -16.39
CA LEU A 301 18.77 4.35 -15.65
C LEU A 301 20.28 4.16 -15.49
N THR A 302 20.77 4.24 -14.26
CA THR A 302 22.22 4.14 -13.97
C THR A 302 22.71 2.70 -13.86
N ALA A 303 21.81 1.75 -13.67
CA ALA A 303 22.07 0.31 -13.66
C ALA A 303 20.84 -0.46 -14.16
N ASP A 304 21.05 -1.72 -14.53
CA ASP A 304 20.00 -2.57 -15.07
C ASP A 304 18.95 -2.91 -14.01
N PRO A 305 17.66 -3.00 -14.39
CA PRO A 305 16.60 -3.45 -13.48
C PRO A 305 16.86 -4.86 -12.94
N ILE A 306 16.65 -5.02 -11.64
CA ILE A 306 16.79 -6.29 -10.91
C ILE A 306 15.46 -7.02 -10.96
N ARG A 307 15.43 -8.18 -11.62
CA ARG A 307 14.26 -9.07 -11.60
C ARG A 307 14.21 -9.84 -10.29
N VAL A 308 13.10 -9.71 -9.56
CA VAL A 308 12.84 -10.41 -8.29
C VAL A 308 11.75 -11.49 -8.47
N PRO A 309 11.60 -12.44 -7.52
CA PRO A 309 10.51 -13.41 -7.57
C PRO A 309 9.13 -12.76 -7.73
N GLY A 310 8.24 -13.41 -8.49
CA GLY A 310 6.94 -12.85 -8.85
C GLY A 310 6.94 -11.99 -10.11
N ASP A 311 7.98 -12.12 -10.94
CA ASP A 311 8.14 -11.41 -12.22
C ASP A 311 8.02 -9.89 -12.09
N ALA A 312 8.63 -9.35 -11.04
CA ALA A 312 8.67 -7.92 -10.81
C ALA A 312 10.09 -7.38 -10.93
N TYR A 313 10.19 -6.07 -11.16
CA TYR A 313 11.44 -5.36 -11.34
C TYR A 313 11.61 -4.29 -10.26
N TRP A 314 12.81 -4.25 -9.71
CA TRP A 314 13.29 -3.16 -8.87
C TRP A 314 14.45 -2.47 -9.57
N VAL A 315 14.53 -1.15 -9.44
CA VAL A 315 15.52 -0.36 -10.16
C VAL A 315 16.38 0.39 -9.16
N PRO A 316 17.71 0.19 -9.19
CA PRO A 316 18.64 0.99 -8.39
C PRO A 316 18.69 2.43 -8.91
N LEU A 317 18.62 3.38 -7.98
CA LEU A 317 18.80 4.80 -8.23
C LEU A 317 20.13 5.24 -7.63
N HIS A 318 21.04 5.75 -8.46
CA HIS A 318 22.26 6.41 -8.01
C HIS A 318 22.12 7.91 -8.14
N ALA A 319 22.71 8.65 -7.20
CA ALA A 319 22.75 10.11 -7.26
C ALA A 319 23.63 10.55 -8.44
N THR A 320 23.11 11.48 -9.22
CA THR A 320 23.84 12.17 -10.29
C THR A 320 24.50 13.43 -9.73
N ARG A 321 25.54 13.93 -10.40
CA ARG A 321 26.19 15.20 -9.99
C ARG A 321 25.16 16.33 -9.97
N ARG A 322 25.06 17.02 -8.83
CA ARG A 322 24.36 18.30 -8.72
C ARG A 322 25.24 19.38 -9.36
N ARG A 323 24.67 20.18 -10.26
CA ARG A 323 25.22 21.48 -10.63
C ARG A 323 24.72 22.55 -9.68
#